data_AF-A0A954J5M1-F1
#
_entry.id   AF-A0A954J5M1-F1
#
_cell.length_a   1.000
_cell.length_b   1.000
_cell.length_c   1.000
_cell.angle_alpha   90.00
_cell.angle_beta   90.00
_cell.angle_gamma   90.00
#
_symmetry.space_group_name_H-M   'P 1'
#
loop_
_entity.id
_entity.type
_entity.pdbx_description
1 polymer ?
#
loop_
_entity_poly.entity_id
_entity_poly.type
_entity_poly.pdbx_seq_one_letter_code
_entity_poly.pdbx_strand_id
1 'polypeptide(L)'
;MNHTAFALTLSLSLGAWSCQSQNQSTTQDAAQIDVTSLTCICGEPAADLYGCHFGPCAEGIGNPDNALCACGALYATGSKTTSVSYGGTAASRELGRPQSISLKDGSIVRGVLRADDELSITLELSNGAKQTIAYADLAPRSIYRLMKARVTKDDGPGLIELGNYTRDNGLYAYSKRHYQEALAADPELRPQLEDEVAKLREIAGDDLLARAQAALQEGDEKEAERQLSRILSELPNEPAAETAHTLLGDLAAQAESRRIADETRPSTDANAVEEELAPARGRYDRAVEENRKGMLASAGSSKATKHYEKAVSEGDRGRELLEKSTRKNAALAGFEEAARGLDAQLVGVMVSANLNLAGQSMARSSFNKALNQVNQALLLDPSSSEARSMKSRIESAAADSGWGNGWGGWYLGTGGGARARAF
;
A
#
# COMPACT_ATOMS: atom_id res chain seq x y z
N MET A 1 10.18 70.11 -9.70
CA MET A 1 9.09 69.20 -10.09
C MET A 1 8.92 68.21 -8.95
N ASN A 2 7.72 68.24 -8.38
CA ASN A 2 7.14 67.61 -7.19
C ASN A 2 7.90 66.45 -6.50
N HIS A 3 8.20 66.72 -5.23
CA HIS A 3 8.29 65.74 -4.16
C HIS A 3 6.88 65.21 -3.82
N THR A 4 6.74 63.89 -3.66
CA THR A 4 5.61 63.29 -2.95
C THR A 4 6.15 62.33 -1.90
N ALA A 5 6.07 62.80 -0.65
CA ALA A 5 6.22 62.01 0.55
C ALA A 5 4.94 61.20 0.79
N PHE A 6 5.08 59.91 1.13
CA PHE A 6 4.01 59.10 1.69
C PHE A 6 4.32 58.83 3.16
N ALA A 7 3.40 59.22 4.03
CA ALA A 7 3.48 59.10 5.48
C ALA A 7 2.27 58.29 5.98
N LEU A 8 2.54 57.42 6.97
CA LEU A 8 1.63 56.74 7.91
C LEU A 8 0.57 55.78 7.32
N THR A 9 0.31 54.61 7.92
CA THR A 9 -0.12 54.47 9.32
C THR A 9 0.15 53.05 9.83
N LEU A 10 0.68 53.01 11.06
CA LEU A 10 0.93 51.84 11.90
C LEU A 10 -0.37 51.47 12.64
N SER A 11 -0.81 50.21 12.57
CA SER A 11 -1.88 49.70 13.44
C SER A 11 -1.44 48.38 14.08
N LEU A 12 -0.92 48.48 15.31
CA LEU A 12 -0.77 47.38 16.26
C LEU A 12 -2.15 46.96 16.77
N SER A 13 -2.51 45.70 16.61
CA SER A 13 -3.55 45.04 17.40
C SER A 13 -2.94 43.88 18.19
N LEU A 14 -2.69 44.15 19.47
CA LEU A 14 -2.37 43.18 20.51
C LEU A 14 -3.63 42.37 20.84
N GLY A 15 -3.69 41.12 20.38
CA GLY A 15 -4.67 40.13 20.82
C GLY A 15 -4.05 39.21 21.87
N ALA A 16 -4.27 39.51 23.14
CA ALA A 16 -3.95 38.62 24.24
C ALA A 16 -4.97 37.47 24.28
N TRP A 17 -4.51 36.22 24.17
CA TRP A 17 -5.28 35.04 24.55
C TRP A 17 -4.58 34.36 25.72
N SER A 18 -5.27 34.37 26.85
CA SER A 18 -4.87 33.80 28.13
C SER A 18 -4.99 32.28 28.12
N CYS A 19 -3.96 31.62 28.65
CA CYS A 19 -4.01 30.24 29.14
C CYS A 19 -5.08 30.08 30.21
N GLN A 20 -5.88 29.02 30.11
CA GLN A 20 -6.57 28.47 31.28
C GLN A 20 -6.39 26.95 31.29
N SER A 21 -5.49 26.51 32.17
CA SER A 21 -5.31 25.12 32.55
C SER A 21 -6.44 24.70 33.49
N GLN A 22 -7.06 23.55 33.23
CA GLN A 22 -7.72 22.78 34.28
C GLN A 22 -7.25 21.32 34.20
N ASN A 23 -6.45 20.95 35.19
CA ASN A 23 -6.18 19.58 35.61
C ASN A 23 -7.37 19.09 36.44
N GLN A 24 -7.99 17.96 36.06
CA GLN A 24 -8.57 17.01 37.01
C GLN A 24 -8.39 15.58 36.48
N SER A 25 -7.75 14.73 37.28
CA SER A 25 -7.83 13.27 37.21
C SER A 25 -9.20 12.82 37.77
N THR A 26 -9.75 11.61 37.57
CA THR A 26 -9.17 10.27 37.63
C THR A 26 -10.22 9.25 37.13
N THR A 27 -9.73 8.08 36.69
CA THR A 27 -10.34 6.72 36.70
C THR A 27 -11.45 6.31 35.73
N GLN A 28 -11.06 5.28 34.94
CA GLN A 28 -11.81 4.07 34.52
C GLN A 28 -13.07 4.25 33.65
N ASP A 29 -12.96 3.90 32.36
CA ASP A 29 -13.69 2.75 31.81
C ASP A 29 -13.20 2.38 30.39
N ALA A 30 -13.40 1.11 30.05
CA ALA A 30 -12.84 0.41 28.92
C ALA A 30 -13.11 1.08 27.55
N ALA A 31 -12.08 1.15 26.72
CA ALA A 31 -12.19 1.55 25.32
C ALA A 31 -13.06 0.54 24.55
N GLN A 32 -14.32 0.90 24.32
CA GLN A 32 -15.08 0.43 23.17
C GLN A 32 -14.42 1.03 21.92
N ILE A 33 -14.00 0.16 21.00
CA ILE A 33 -13.53 0.57 19.67
C ILE A 33 -14.76 1.09 18.91
N ASP A 34 -14.86 2.41 18.77
CA ASP A 34 -15.82 3.06 17.90
C ASP A 34 -15.28 3.03 16.45
N VAL A 35 -15.91 2.22 15.60
CA VAL A 35 -15.52 1.99 14.20
C VAL A 35 -16.13 3.06 13.26
N THR A 36 -16.77 4.10 13.80
CA THR A 36 -17.57 5.04 12.97
C THR A 36 -16.79 6.24 12.38
N SER A 37 -15.48 6.39 12.61
CA SER A 37 -14.74 7.60 12.18
C SER A 37 -13.62 7.38 11.16
N LEU A 38 -13.75 6.44 10.23
CA LEU A 38 -12.88 6.39 9.03
C LEU A 38 -13.48 7.29 7.93
N THR A 39 -13.00 8.53 7.84
CA THR A 39 -13.35 9.45 6.75
C THR A 39 -12.38 9.26 5.58
N CYS A 40 -12.92 8.87 4.42
CA CYS A 40 -12.19 8.91 3.15
C CYS A 40 -12.25 10.34 2.58
N ILE A 41 -11.12 10.91 2.22
CA ILE A 41 -11.05 12.18 1.48
C ILE A 41 -10.82 11.82 0.01
N CYS A 42 -11.81 12.08 -0.84
CA CYS A 42 -11.72 11.94 -2.31
C CYS A 42 -12.05 13.28 -2.96
N GLY A 43 -11.23 13.71 -3.94
CA GLY A 43 -11.39 15.04 -4.55
C GLY A 43 -10.53 15.34 -5.77
N GLU A 44 -10.14 14.35 -6.59
CA GLU A 44 -9.46 14.63 -7.88
C GLU A 44 -9.96 13.75 -9.04
N PRO A 45 -9.89 14.24 -10.30
CA PRO A 45 -10.48 13.59 -11.49
C PRO A 45 -9.89 12.21 -11.85
N ALA A 46 -8.75 11.84 -11.26
CA ALA A 46 -8.13 10.52 -11.47
C ALA A 46 -8.90 9.37 -10.78
N ALA A 47 -9.83 9.66 -9.86
CA ALA A 47 -10.57 8.67 -9.09
C ALA A 47 -11.66 7.92 -9.90
N ASP A 48 -12.11 8.48 -11.03
CA ASP A 48 -13.19 7.89 -11.85
C ASP A 48 -12.71 6.70 -12.71
N LEU A 49 -11.39 6.53 -12.89
CA LEU A 49 -10.82 5.42 -13.67
C LEU A 49 -10.34 4.24 -12.80
N TYR A 50 -10.00 4.46 -11.53
CA TYR A 50 -9.27 3.46 -10.73
C TYR A 50 -9.95 3.03 -9.41
N GLY A 51 -11.06 3.65 -9.01
CA GLY A 51 -11.76 3.31 -7.77
C GLY A 51 -10.99 3.74 -6.50
N CYS A 52 -11.71 3.77 -5.36
CA CYS A 52 -11.15 4.24 -4.09
C CYS A 52 -9.99 3.37 -3.59
N HIS A 53 -8.94 4.01 -3.10
CA HIS A 53 -7.82 3.38 -2.39
C HIS A 53 -8.28 2.84 -1.02
N PHE A 54 -8.86 1.65 -1.02
CA PHE A 54 -8.78 0.74 0.12
C PHE A 54 -7.60 -0.18 -0.18
N GLY A 55 -6.51 -0.10 0.60
CA GLY A 55 -5.28 -0.90 0.40
C GLY A 55 -5.53 -2.38 0.05
N PRO A 56 -6.48 -3.07 0.73
CA PRO A 56 -6.85 -4.44 0.39
C PRO A 56 -7.45 -4.68 -1.01
N CYS A 57 -8.11 -3.68 -1.60
CA CYS A 57 -8.72 -3.79 -2.93
C CYS A 57 -7.71 -3.47 -4.05
N ALA A 58 -6.76 -2.56 -3.80
CA ALA A 58 -5.70 -2.20 -4.74
C ALA A 58 -4.62 -3.29 -4.88
N GLU A 59 -4.39 -4.06 -3.81
CA GLU A 59 -3.43 -5.17 -3.76
C GLU A 59 -4.00 -6.51 -4.29
N GLY A 60 -5.24 -6.54 -4.77
CA GLY A 60 -5.90 -7.77 -5.26
C GLY A 60 -6.19 -8.81 -4.18
N ILE A 61 -6.01 -8.47 -2.90
CA ILE A 61 -6.26 -9.35 -1.73
C ILE A 61 -7.76 -9.36 -1.37
N GLY A 62 -8.57 -8.48 -1.95
CA GLY A 62 -10.03 -8.44 -1.82
C GLY A 62 -10.78 -8.92 -3.07
N ASN A 63 -11.86 -9.68 -2.87
CA ASN A 63 -12.81 -10.04 -3.92
C ASN A 63 -13.32 -8.76 -4.63
N PRO A 64 -13.10 -8.56 -5.94
CA PRO A 64 -13.63 -7.39 -6.66
C PRO A 64 -15.16 -7.38 -6.76
N ASP A 65 -15.82 -8.49 -6.41
CA ASP A 65 -17.27 -8.60 -6.23
C ASP A 65 -17.70 -8.30 -4.77
N ASN A 66 -16.78 -7.90 -3.88
CA ASN A 66 -17.09 -7.44 -2.53
C ASN A 66 -17.71 -6.04 -2.60
N ALA A 67 -18.93 -5.88 -2.07
CA ALA A 67 -19.65 -4.61 -2.03
C ALA A 67 -18.83 -3.47 -1.37
N LEU A 68 -17.89 -3.80 -0.48
CA LEU A 68 -16.99 -2.85 0.18
C LEU A 68 -15.95 -2.23 -0.76
N CYS A 69 -15.52 -2.93 -1.82
CA CYS A 69 -14.57 -2.39 -2.81
C CYS A 69 -15.26 -1.56 -3.92
N ALA A 70 -16.59 -1.53 -3.99
CA ALA A 70 -17.36 -0.96 -5.10
C ALA A 70 -17.88 0.47 -4.87
N CYS A 71 -17.57 1.10 -3.74
CA CYS A 71 -18.17 2.37 -3.33
C CYS A 71 -17.31 3.59 -3.69
N GLY A 72 -17.36 4.03 -4.96
CA GLY A 72 -16.69 5.26 -5.42
C GLY A 72 -17.60 6.47 -5.68
N ALA A 73 -18.89 6.29 -5.98
CA ALA A 73 -19.69 7.38 -6.59
C ALA A 73 -20.70 8.09 -5.68
N LEU A 74 -20.85 7.71 -4.41
CA LEU A 74 -22.02 8.15 -3.59
C LEU A 74 -21.75 9.28 -2.59
N TYR A 75 -20.49 9.66 -2.31
CA TYR A 75 -20.24 10.73 -1.34
C TYR A 75 -20.49 12.14 -1.89
N ALA A 76 -20.57 12.33 -3.21
CA ALA A 76 -20.79 13.64 -3.83
C ALA A 76 -22.27 14.08 -3.88
N THR A 77 -23.25 13.21 -3.61
CA THR A 77 -24.70 13.52 -3.83
C THR A 77 -25.59 13.47 -2.59
N GLY A 78 -25.03 13.27 -1.39
CA GLY A 78 -25.78 13.40 -0.13
C GLY A 78 -26.87 12.35 0.13
N SER A 79 -26.99 11.31 -0.69
CA SER A 79 -27.96 10.23 -0.48
C SER A 79 -27.40 9.17 0.49
N LYS A 80 -27.91 9.16 1.73
CA LYS A 80 -27.48 8.22 2.79
C LYS A 80 -28.12 6.83 2.73
N THR A 81 -28.95 6.50 1.73
CA THR A 81 -29.81 5.29 1.81
C THR A 81 -29.92 4.44 0.54
N THR A 82 -29.07 4.60 -0.46
CA THR A 82 -29.11 3.73 -1.66
C THR A 82 -27.75 3.08 -1.93
N SER A 83 -27.62 1.82 -1.52
CA SER A 83 -26.52 0.94 -1.94
C SER A 83 -26.64 0.68 -3.44
N VAL A 84 -25.87 1.38 -4.27
CA VAL A 84 -25.69 0.99 -5.67
C VAL A 84 -24.63 -0.10 -5.68
N SER A 85 -25.09 -1.36 -5.60
CA SER A 85 -24.23 -2.52 -5.78
C SER A 85 -23.79 -2.58 -7.26
N TYR A 86 -22.55 -2.20 -7.53
CA TYR A 86 -21.88 -2.54 -8.79
C TYR A 86 -21.36 -3.99 -8.82
N GLY A 87 -21.56 -4.73 -7.74
CA GLY A 87 -21.23 -6.15 -7.55
C GLY A 87 -22.48 -6.98 -7.31
N GLY A 88 -23.37 -7.07 -8.30
CA GLY A 88 -24.42 -8.08 -8.27
C GLY A 88 -23.79 -9.47 -8.21
N THR A 89 -24.17 -10.28 -7.23
CA THR A 89 -23.84 -11.71 -7.16
C THR A 89 -24.24 -12.41 -8.47
N ALA A 90 -23.70 -13.59 -8.79
CA ALA A 90 -24.07 -14.32 -10.02
C ALA A 90 -25.60 -14.49 -10.20
N ALA A 91 -26.34 -14.52 -9.09
CA ALA A 91 -27.81 -14.53 -9.06
C ALA A 91 -28.45 -13.27 -9.68
N SER A 92 -27.75 -12.13 -9.78
CA SER A 92 -28.30 -10.89 -10.33
C SER A 92 -28.55 -10.91 -11.83
N ARG A 93 -28.12 -11.93 -12.58
CA ARG A 93 -28.10 -11.93 -14.06
C ARG A 93 -28.87 -13.06 -14.74
N GLU A 94 -29.85 -13.60 -14.02
CA GLU A 94 -30.90 -14.40 -14.63
C GLU A 94 -31.75 -13.55 -15.58
N LEU A 95 -32.20 -14.17 -16.67
CA LEU A 95 -33.26 -13.59 -17.51
C LEU A 95 -34.40 -13.09 -16.61
N GLY A 96 -34.85 -11.86 -16.85
CA GLY A 96 -35.87 -11.20 -16.05
C GLY A 96 -35.34 -10.32 -14.91
N ARG A 97 -34.01 -10.17 -14.73
CA ARG A 97 -33.44 -9.26 -13.72
C ARG A 97 -32.92 -7.94 -14.30
N PRO A 98 -33.03 -6.82 -13.56
CA PRO A 98 -32.44 -5.55 -13.95
C PRO A 98 -30.91 -5.63 -14.09
N GLN A 99 -30.39 -5.13 -15.20
CA GLN A 99 -28.97 -5.03 -15.53
C GLN A 99 -28.56 -3.59 -15.81
N SER A 100 -27.28 -3.32 -15.58
CA SER A 100 -26.57 -2.14 -16.08
C SER A 100 -25.45 -2.61 -17.00
N ILE A 101 -25.61 -2.35 -18.30
CA ILE A 101 -24.70 -2.79 -19.36
C ILE A 101 -23.91 -1.59 -19.88
N SER A 102 -22.59 -1.66 -19.77
CA SER A 102 -21.68 -0.67 -20.36
C SER A 102 -21.37 -1.03 -21.81
N LEU A 103 -21.41 -0.04 -22.69
CA LEU A 103 -21.04 -0.15 -24.11
C LEU A 103 -19.60 0.30 -24.34
N LYS A 104 -19.04 -0.03 -25.51
CA LYS A 104 -17.66 0.34 -25.89
C LYS A 104 -17.43 1.85 -25.98
N ASP A 105 -18.48 2.61 -26.29
CA ASP A 105 -18.44 4.08 -26.34
C ASP A 105 -18.47 4.74 -24.95
N GLY A 106 -18.52 3.95 -23.87
CA GLY A 106 -18.59 4.41 -22.49
C GLY A 106 -20.01 4.69 -21.99
N SER A 107 -21.03 4.64 -22.85
CA SER A 107 -22.42 4.79 -22.44
C SER A 107 -22.92 3.58 -21.64
N ILE A 108 -23.97 3.80 -20.84
CA ILE A 108 -24.55 2.77 -19.97
C ILE A 108 -26.03 2.62 -20.27
N VAL A 109 -26.46 1.42 -20.64
CA VAL A 109 -27.86 1.05 -20.83
C VAL A 109 -28.37 0.28 -19.62
N ARG A 110 -29.52 0.70 -19.08
CA ARG A 110 -30.17 0.05 -17.93
C ARG A 110 -31.51 -0.53 -18.35
N GLY A 111 -31.73 -1.80 -18.04
CA GLY A 111 -32.97 -2.51 -18.38
C GLY A 111 -32.99 -3.92 -17.85
N VAL A 112 -34.12 -4.61 -18.00
CA VAL A 112 -34.28 -6.01 -17.62
C VAL A 112 -33.80 -6.90 -18.74
N LEU A 113 -32.87 -7.82 -18.47
CA LEU A 113 -32.36 -8.74 -19.50
C LEU A 113 -33.45 -9.74 -19.90
N ARG A 114 -33.91 -9.71 -21.15
CA ARG A 114 -34.98 -10.57 -21.67
C ARG A 114 -34.49 -11.69 -22.57
N ALA A 115 -33.38 -11.49 -23.27
CA ALA A 115 -32.74 -12.51 -24.10
C ALA A 115 -31.23 -12.28 -24.15
N ASP A 116 -30.49 -13.37 -24.29
CA ASP A 116 -29.04 -13.42 -24.52
C ASP A 116 -28.78 -14.64 -25.42
N ASP A 117 -28.36 -14.41 -26.65
CA ASP A 117 -28.06 -15.45 -27.65
C ASP A 117 -26.58 -15.49 -28.02
N GLU A 118 -25.72 -14.92 -27.19
CA GLU A 118 -24.26 -14.80 -27.37
C GLU A 118 -23.81 -13.92 -28.55
N LEU A 119 -24.72 -13.52 -29.43
CA LEU A 119 -24.48 -12.58 -30.51
C LEU A 119 -25.01 -11.18 -30.14
N SER A 120 -26.11 -11.16 -29.38
CA SER A 120 -26.80 -9.97 -28.92
C SER A 120 -27.49 -10.22 -27.58
N ILE A 121 -27.76 -9.12 -26.88
CA ILE A 121 -28.67 -9.11 -25.73
C ILE A 121 -29.89 -8.27 -26.05
N THR A 122 -31.04 -8.65 -25.49
CA THR A 122 -32.25 -7.81 -25.52
C THR A 122 -32.59 -7.34 -24.12
N LEU A 123 -32.58 -6.03 -23.90
CA LEU A 123 -32.97 -5.38 -22.66
C LEU A 123 -34.37 -4.77 -22.80
N GLU A 124 -35.21 -4.93 -21.78
CA GLU A 124 -36.43 -4.15 -21.63
C GLU A 124 -36.14 -2.92 -20.74
N LEU A 125 -36.21 -1.74 -21.33
CA LEU A 125 -35.94 -0.47 -20.67
C LEU A 125 -37.08 -0.09 -19.71
N SER A 126 -36.85 0.92 -18.86
CA SER A 126 -37.84 1.38 -17.88
C SER A 126 -39.14 1.92 -18.48
N ASN A 127 -39.12 2.35 -19.74
CA ASN A 127 -40.29 2.77 -20.51
C ASN A 127 -41.01 1.59 -21.22
N GLY A 128 -40.60 0.35 -20.96
CA GLY A 128 -41.11 -0.86 -21.61
C GLY A 128 -40.60 -1.11 -23.03
N ALA A 129 -39.79 -0.21 -23.59
CA ALA A 129 -39.18 -0.43 -24.90
C ALA A 129 -38.15 -1.56 -24.84
N LYS A 130 -38.09 -2.38 -25.89
CA LYS A 130 -37.06 -3.41 -26.05
C LYS A 130 -35.91 -2.84 -26.87
N GLN A 131 -34.69 -3.00 -26.38
CA GLN A 131 -33.48 -2.62 -27.07
C GLN A 131 -32.58 -3.84 -27.24
N THR A 132 -32.27 -4.17 -28.48
CA THR A 132 -31.30 -5.22 -28.82
C THR A 132 -29.93 -4.57 -29.03
N ILE A 133 -28.90 -5.14 -28.41
CA ILE A 133 -27.53 -4.63 -28.43
C ILE A 133 -26.61 -5.79 -28.83
N ALA A 134 -25.79 -5.60 -29.86
CA ALA A 134 -24.84 -6.63 -30.29
C ALA A 134 -23.69 -6.76 -29.27
N TYR A 135 -23.17 -7.98 -29.09
CA TYR A 135 -22.00 -8.22 -28.22
C TYR A 135 -20.78 -7.41 -28.67
N ALA A 136 -20.64 -7.16 -29.97
CA ALA A 136 -19.58 -6.33 -30.52
C ALA A 136 -19.62 -4.88 -30.04
N ASP A 137 -20.76 -4.38 -29.56
CA ASP A 137 -20.93 -3.02 -29.04
C ASP A 137 -20.77 -2.95 -27.51
N LEU A 138 -20.68 -4.11 -26.84
CA LEU A 138 -20.55 -4.20 -25.40
C LEU A 138 -19.10 -3.96 -24.96
N ALA A 139 -18.93 -3.24 -23.85
CA ALA A 139 -17.63 -3.14 -23.19
C ALA A 139 -17.19 -4.54 -22.71
N PRO A 140 -15.88 -4.85 -22.71
CA PRO A 140 -15.40 -6.18 -22.31
C PRO A 140 -15.88 -6.66 -20.94
N ARG A 141 -15.99 -5.73 -19.98
CA ARG A 141 -16.49 -6.05 -18.64
C ARG A 141 -17.96 -6.45 -18.63
N SER A 142 -18.78 -5.92 -19.54
CA SER A 142 -20.18 -6.33 -19.70
C SER A 142 -20.29 -7.73 -20.29
N ILE A 143 -19.48 -8.05 -21.30
CA ILE A 143 -19.42 -9.38 -21.92
C ILE A 143 -18.96 -10.41 -20.89
N TYR A 144 -17.86 -10.16 -20.18
CA TYR A 144 -17.38 -11.00 -19.07
C TYR A 144 -18.49 -11.32 -18.07
N ARG A 145 -19.27 -10.30 -17.71
CA ARG A 145 -20.37 -10.40 -16.75
C ARG A 145 -21.53 -11.28 -17.23
N LEU A 146 -21.81 -11.27 -18.52
CA LEU A 146 -22.81 -12.13 -19.17
C LEU A 146 -22.29 -13.58 -19.27
N MET A 147 -21.05 -13.76 -19.75
CA MET A 147 -20.40 -15.08 -19.82
C MET A 147 -20.36 -15.77 -18.45
N LYS A 148 -19.91 -15.05 -17.41
CA LYS A 148 -19.85 -15.57 -16.03
C LYS A 148 -21.19 -16.05 -15.49
N ALA A 149 -22.31 -15.51 -15.98
CA ALA A 149 -23.65 -15.94 -15.53
C ALA A 149 -24.05 -17.32 -16.08
N ARG A 150 -23.41 -17.76 -17.17
CA ARG A 150 -23.68 -19.04 -17.84
C ARG A 150 -22.76 -20.15 -17.36
N VAL A 151 -21.54 -19.80 -16.94
CA VAL A 151 -20.52 -20.74 -16.45
C VAL A 151 -20.80 -21.09 -14.98
N THR A 152 -20.98 -22.37 -14.68
CA THR A 152 -21.13 -22.86 -13.31
C THR A 152 -19.78 -23.10 -12.66
N LYS A 153 -19.73 -23.19 -11.32
CA LYS A 153 -18.46 -23.43 -10.60
C LYS A 153 -17.86 -24.81 -10.84
N ASP A 154 -18.67 -25.77 -11.30
CA ASP A 154 -18.25 -27.15 -11.57
C ASP A 154 -17.94 -27.36 -13.06
N ASP A 155 -18.07 -26.32 -13.90
CA ASP A 155 -17.79 -26.34 -15.33
C ASP A 155 -16.33 -25.89 -15.60
N GLY A 156 -15.39 -26.83 -15.43
CA GLY A 156 -13.96 -26.60 -15.66
C GLY A 156 -13.66 -25.97 -17.03
N PRO A 157 -14.13 -26.55 -18.15
CA PRO A 157 -13.94 -25.97 -19.48
C PRO A 157 -14.52 -24.56 -19.65
N GLY A 158 -15.74 -24.30 -19.15
CA GLY A 158 -16.33 -22.96 -19.19
C GLY A 158 -15.56 -21.93 -18.37
N LEU A 159 -14.96 -22.34 -17.23
CA LEU A 159 -14.09 -21.49 -16.42
C LEU A 159 -12.78 -21.16 -17.13
N ILE A 160 -12.20 -22.10 -17.90
CA ILE A 160 -11.04 -21.82 -18.76
C ILE A 160 -11.39 -20.80 -19.83
N GLU A 161 -12.52 -20.97 -20.53
CA GLU A 161 -12.97 -20.02 -21.55
C GLU A 161 -13.14 -18.61 -20.97
N LEU A 162 -13.76 -18.50 -19.79
CA LEU A 162 -13.91 -17.24 -19.08
C LEU A 162 -12.55 -16.64 -18.68
N GLY A 163 -11.62 -17.49 -18.23
CA GLY A 163 -10.23 -17.11 -17.95
C GLY A 163 -9.51 -16.54 -19.17
N ASN A 164 -9.64 -17.21 -20.32
CA ASN A 164 -9.05 -16.77 -21.59
C ASN A 164 -9.65 -15.45 -22.06
N TYR A 165 -10.98 -15.33 -22.04
CA TYR A 165 -11.66 -14.08 -22.38
C TYR A 165 -11.15 -12.91 -21.53
N THR A 166 -11.04 -13.10 -20.22
CA THR A 166 -10.54 -12.05 -19.32
C THR A 166 -9.05 -11.72 -19.55
N ARG A 167 -8.20 -12.70 -19.85
CA ARG A 167 -6.80 -12.45 -20.22
C ARG A 167 -6.71 -11.57 -21.45
N ASP A 168 -7.41 -11.95 -22.51
CA ASP A 168 -7.35 -11.31 -23.83
C ASP A 168 -7.91 -9.88 -23.81
N ASN A 169 -8.66 -9.51 -22.76
CA ASN A 169 -9.22 -8.18 -22.54
C ASN A 169 -8.55 -7.41 -21.39
N GLY A 170 -7.36 -7.81 -20.94
CA GLY A 170 -6.59 -7.07 -19.93
C GLY A 170 -7.16 -7.19 -18.50
N LEU A 171 -8.06 -8.13 -18.25
CA LEU A 171 -8.72 -8.37 -16.96
C LEU A 171 -7.97 -9.46 -16.15
N TYR A 172 -6.65 -9.32 -16.00
CA TYR A 172 -5.74 -10.38 -15.54
C TYR A 172 -6.09 -10.99 -14.17
N ALA A 173 -6.54 -10.17 -13.22
CA ALA A 173 -6.94 -10.66 -11.89
C ALA A 173 -8.14 -11.62 -11.96
N TYR A 174 -9.09 -11.36 -12.87
CA TYR A 174 -10.23 -12.24 -13.10
C TYR A 174 -9.79 -13.53 -13.80
N SER A 175 -8.86 -13.42 -14.74
CA SER A 175 -8.30 -14.57 -15.47
C SER A 175 -7.63 -15.58 -14.53
N LYS A 176 -6.69 -15.11 -13.70
CA LYS A 176 -6.00 -15.92 -12.69
C LYS A 176 -6.99 -16.65 -11.78
N ARG A 177 -8.03 -15.95 -11.32
CA ARG A 177 -9.06 -16.54 -10.46
C ARG A 177 -9.84 -17.65 -11.18
N HIS A 178 -10.25 -17.43 -12.43
CA HIS A 178 -11.01 -18.44 -13.16
C HIS A 178 -10.18 -19.67 -13.52
N TYR A 179 -8.88 -19.53 -13.78
CA TYR A 179 -7.99 -20.68 -13.91
C TYR A 179 -7.86 -21.48 -12.60
N GLN A 180 -7.82 -20.82 -11.44
CA GLN A 180 -7.84 -21.50 -10.15
C GLN A 180 -9.17 -22.22 -9.88
N GLU A 181 -10.29 -21.58 -10.21
CA GLU A 181 -11.62 -22.19 -10.11
C GLU A 181 -11.75 -23.39 -11.06
N ALA A 182 -11.23 -23.29 -12.29
CA ALA A 182 -11.22 -24.38 -13.27
C ALA A 182 -10.43 -25.59 -12.76
N LEU A 183 -9.24 -25.38 -12.18
CA LEU A 183 -8.43 -26.45 -11.61
C LEU A 183 -9.10 -27.12 -10.41
N ALA A 184 -9.86 -26.36 -9.62
CA ALA A 184 -10.62 -26.89 -8.50
C ALA A 184 -11.84 -27.70 -8.96
N ALA A 185 -12.48 -27.31 -10.06
CA ALA A 185 -13.59 -28.03 -10.67
C ALA A 185 -13.12 -29.35 -11.33
N ASP A 186 -12.00 -29.30 -12.04
CA ASP A 186 -11.43 -30.45 -12.76
C ASP A 186 -9.89 -30.45 -12.69
N PRO A 187 -9.29 -31.26 -11.79
CA PRO A 187 -7.84 -31.37 -11.65
C PRO A 187 -7.12 -31.95 -12.89
N GLU A 188 -7.82 -32.65 -13.79
CA GLU A 188 -7.22 -33.24 -15.00
C GLU A 188 -6.85 -32.16 -16.04
N LEU A 189 -7.45 -30.97 -15.94
CA LEU A 189 -7.15 -29.81 -16.79
C LEU A 189 -5.80 -29.13 -16.48
N ARG A 190 -5.06 -29.59 -15.46
CA ARG A 190 -3.80 -28.97 -15.04
C ARG A 190 -2.80 -28.72 -16.18
N PRO A 191 -2.47 -29.68 -17.06
CA PRO A 191 -1.49 -29.45 -18.11
C PRO A 191 -1.90 -28.31 -19.06
N GLN A 192 -3.18 -28.23 -19.41
CA GLN A 192 -3.72 -27.15 -20.23
C GLN A 192 -3.67 -25.80 -19.49
N LEU A 193 -4.04 -25.79 -18.21
CA LEU A 193 -4.04 -24.57 -17.39
C LEU A 193 -2.62 -24.02 -17.12
N GLU A 194 -1.61 -24.87 -17.02
CA GLU A 194 -0.22 -24.44 -16.87
C GLU A 194 0.23 -23.60 -18.07
N ASP A 195 -0.10 -24.02 -19.30
CA ASP A 195 0.18 -23.26 -20.52
C ASP A 195 -0.60 -21.94 -20.56
N GLU A 196 -1.88 -21.94 -20.18
CA GLU A 196 -2.71 -20.73 -20.20
C GLU A 196 -2.29 -19.71 -19.11
N VAL A 197 -1.86 -20.19 -17.94
CA VAL A 197 -1.29 -19.36 -16.87
C VAL A 197 0.06 -18.77 -17.28
N ALA A 198 0.92 -19.53 -17.96
CA ALA A 198 2.17 -19.01 -18.49
C ALA A 198 1.92 -17.87 -19.49
N LYS A 199 1.01 -18.06 -20.46
CA LYS A 199 0.60 -17.01 -21.42
C LYS A 199 0.01 -15.79 -20.72
N LEU A 200 -0.81 -15.98 -19.68
CA LEU A 200 -1.37 -14.88 -18.89
C LEU A 200 -0.26 -14.03 -18.25
N ARG A 201 0.77 -14.67 -17.68
CA ARG A 201 1.87 -13.98 -17.02
C ARG A 201 2.72 -13.18 -18.00
N GLU A 202 3.01 -13.75 -19.16
CA GLU A 202 3.74 -13.09 -20.25
C GLU A 202 2.99 -11.82 -20.70
N ILE A 203 1.71 -11.96 -21.09
CA ILE A 203 0.88 -10.83 -21.56
C ILE A 203 0.72 -9.75 -20.47
N ALA A 204 0.53 -10.15 -19.22
CA ALA A 204 0.40 -9.19 -18.11
C ALA A 204 1.73 -8.46 -17.84
N GLY A 205 2.86 -9.14 -17.95
CA GLY A 205 4.19 -8.53 -17.84
C GLY A 205 4.43 -7.48 -18.92
N ASP A 206 4.09 -7.82 -20.17
CA ASP A 206 4.23 -6.92 -21.31
C ASP A 206 3.33 -5.68 -21.21
N ASP A 207 2.06 -5.82 -20.81
CA ASP A 207 1.15 -4.69 -20.63
C ASP A 207 1.60 -3.76 -19.48
N LEU A 208 2.04 -4.31 -18.35
CA LEU A 208 2.59 -3.53 -17.24
C LEU A 208 3.85 -2.78 -17.66
N LEU A 209 4.73 -3.43 -18.42
CA LEU A 209 5.96 -2.82 -18.92
C LEU A 209 5.66 -1.69 -19.92
N ALA A 210 4.72 -1.90 -20.84
CA ALA A 210 4.28 -0.88 -21.78
C ALA A 210 3.70 0.35 -21.08
N ARG A 211 2.89 0.16 -20.02
CA ARG A 211 2.38 1.25 -19.19
C ARG A 211 3.49 1.99 -18.45
N ALA A 212 4.45 1.26 -17.89
CA ALA A 212 5.60 1.86 -17.24
C ALA A 212 6.41 2.73 -18.21
N GLN A 213 6.65 2.23 -19.44
CA GLN A 213 7.36 2.96 -20.48
C GLN A 213 6.58 4.20 -20.94
N ALA A 214 5.26 4.12 -21.08
CA ALA A 214 4.41 5.27 -21.38
C ALA A 214 4.50 6.34 -20.28
N ALA A 215 4.43 5.94 -19.01
CA ALA A 215 4.59 6.84 -17.87
C ALA A 215 5.97 7.52 -17.87
N LEU A 216 7.05 6.81 -18.21
CA LEU A 216 8.39 7.40 -18.37
C LEU A 216 8.42 8.44 -19.50
N GLN A 217 7.76 8.18 -20.62
CA GLN A 217 7.68 9.14 -21.74
C GLN A 217 6.90 10.40 -21.37
N GLU A 218 5.89 10.28 -20.50
CA GLU A 218 5.10 11.39 -19.96
C GLU A 218 5.81 12.13 -18.81
N GLY A 219 6.94 11.61 -18.32
CA GLY A 219 7.66 12.14 -17.17
C GLY A 219 7.03 11.79 -15.82
N ASP A 220 6.06 10.89 -15.78
CA ASP A 220 5.48 10.36 -14.55
C ASP A 220 6.34 9.21 -14.00
N GLU A 221 7.49 9.57 -13.44
CA GLU A 221 8.45 8.62 -12.88
C GLU A 221 7.84 7.78 -11.74
N LYS A 222 6.88 8.33 -10.98
CA LYS A 222 6.24 7.65 -9.86
C LYS A 222 5.28 6.55 -10.34
N GLU A 223 4.49 6.84 -11.37
CA GLU A 223 3.66 5.83 -12.03
C GLU A 223 4.53 4.72 -12.61
N ALA A 224 5.59 5.08 -13.32
CA ALA A 224 6.54 4.13 -13.88
C ALA A 224 7.14 3.21 -12.80
N GLU A 225 7.70 3.78 -11.73
CA GLU A 225 8.26 3.02 -10.61
C GLU A 225 7.25 2.05 -10.01
N ARG A 226 5.99 2.48 -9.84
CA ARG A 226 4.92 1.63 -9.30
C ARG A 226 4.65 0.42 -10.18
N GLN A 227 4.52 0.61 -11.50
CA GLN A 227 4.28 -0.48 -12.44
C GLN A 227 5.47 -1.43 -12.52
N LEU A 228 6.70 -0.91 -12.58
CA LEU A 228 7.93 -1.71 -12.62
C LEU A 228 8.09 -2.55 -11.35
N SER A 229 7.85 -1.95 -10.18
CA SER A 229 7.89 -2.66 -8.89
C SER A 229 6.85 -3.79 -8.83
N ARG A 230 5.67 -3.57 -9.42
CA ARG A 230 4.62 -4.58 -9.51
C ARG A 230 5.05 -5.79 -10.33
N ILE A 231 5.72 -5.58 -11.47
CA ILE A 231 6.29 -6.66 -12.29
C ILE A 231 7.25 -7.50 -11.44
N LEU A 232 8.16 -6.87 -10.69
CA LEU A 232 9.13 -7.59 -9.87
C LEU A 232 8.47 -8.38 -8.73
N SER A 233 7.39 -7.85 -8.13
CA SER A 233 6.70 -8.54 -7.03
C SER A 233 5.77 -9.66 -7.49
N GLU A 234 5.07 -9.49 -8.62
CA GLU A 234 4.01 -10.40 -9.06
C GLU A 234 4.50 -11.38 -10.15
N LEU A 235 5.50 -10.99 -10.94
CA LEU A 235 5.95 -11.69 -12.15
C LEU A 235 7.50 -11.85 -12.20
N PRO A 236 8.17 -12.28 -11.12
CA PRO A 236 9.65 -12.24 -11.03
C PRO A 236 10.39 -13.14 -12.02
N ASN A 237 9.70 -14.09 -12.67
CA ASN A 237 10.33 -15.04 -13.60
C ASN A 237 10.00 -14.75 -15.08
N GLU A 238 9.33 -13.63 -15.37
CA GLU A 238 9.02 -13.25 -16.76
C GLU A 238 10.14 -12.40 -17.37
N PRO A 239 10.33 -12.40 -18.71
CA PRO A 239 11.28 -11.51 -19.38
C PRO A 239 11.09 -10.02 -19.04
N ALA A 240 9.83 -9.60 -18.80
CA ALA A 240 9.51 -8.25 -18.37
C ALA A 240 10.18 -7.86 -17.03
N ALA A 241 10.45 -8.82 -16.14
CA ALA A 241 11.10 -8.55 -14.84
C ALA A 241 12.57 -8.13 -14.99
N GLU A 242 13.31 -8.71 -15.94
CA GLU A 242 14.69 -8.30 -16.22
C GLU A 242 14.75 -6.85 -16.74
N THR A 243 13.82 -6.50 -17.64
CA THR A 243 13.67 -5.13 -18.13
C THR A 243 13.26 -4.18 -17.01
N ALA A 244 12.34 -4.60 -16.15
CA ALA A 244 11.88 -3.80 -15.01
C ALA A 244 12.99 -3.52 -14.00
N HIS A 245 13.83 -4.51 -13.69
CA HIS A 245 15.02 -4.33 -12.86
C HIS A 245 15.96 -3.27 -13.42
N THR A 246 16.21 -3.29 -14.74
CA THR A 246 17.10 -2.33 -15.41
C THR A 246 16.53 -0.91 -15.32
N LEU A 247 15.26 -0.72 -15.69
CA LEU A 247 14.61 0.60 -15.66
C LEU A 247 14.52 1.20 -14.25
N LEU A 248 14.27 0.38 -13.21
CA LEU A 248 14.30 0.85 -11.83
C LEU A 248 15.71 1.28 -11.39
N GLY A 249 16.74 0.56 -11.82
CA GLY A 249 18.14 0.96 -11.59
C GLY A 249 18.46 2.32 -12.22
N ASP A 250 18.00 2.54 -13.45
CA ASP A 250 18.19 3.81 -14.16
C ASP A 250 17.45 4.96 -13.47
N LEU A 251 16.19 4.76 -13.05
CA LEU A 251 15.42 5.74 -12.29
C LEU A 251 16.11 6.13 -10.98
N ALA A 252 16.61 5.14 -10.23
CA ALA A 252 17.34 5.39 -8.98
C ALA A 252 18.64 6.19 -9.24
N ALA A 253 19.38 5.85 -10.29
CA ALA A 253 20.61 6.57 -10.67
C ALA A 253 20.33 8.02 -11.10
N GLN A 254 19.23 8.26 -11.83
CA GLN A 254 18.80 9.61 -12.20
C GLN A 254 18.35 10.42 -10.98
N ALA A 255 17.57 9.82 -10.08
CA ALA A 255 17.14 10.47 -8.84
C ALA A 255 18.35 10.90 -7.98
N GLU A 256 19.34 10.02 -7.84
CA GLU A 256 20.59 10.34 -7.14
C GLU A 256 21.39 11.43 -7.83
N SER A 257 21.47 11.40 -9.17
CA SER A 257 22.17 12.44 -9.94
C SER A 257 21.51 13.81 -9.78
N ARG A 258 20.17 13.87 -9.77
CA ARG A 258 19.43 15.11 -9.49
C ARG A 258 19.69 15.61 -8.07
N ARG A 259 19.68 14.70 -7.09
CA ARG A 259 20.01 15.03 -5.69
C ARG A 259 21.41 15.64 -5.58
N ILE A 260 22.43 15.03 -6.19
CA ILE A 260 23.80 15.55 -6.18
C ILE A 260 23.87 16.90 -6.91
N ALA A 261 23.19 17.06 -8.04
CA ALA A 261 23.16 18.33 -8.79
C ALA A 261 22.54 19.46 -7.96
N ASP A 262 21.47 19.17 -7.23
CA ASP A 262 20.81 20.12 -6.32
C ASP A 262 21.71 20.45 -5.12
N GLU A 263 22.41 19.47 -4.56
CA GLU A 263 23.37 19.65 -3.45
C GLU A 263 24.63 20.44 -3.86
N THR A 264 25.10 20.26 -5.10
CA THR A 264 26.33 20.90 -5.59
C THR A 264 26.10 22.27 -6.22
N ARG A 265 24.84 22.71 -6.36
CA ARG A 265 24.51 24.03 -6.89
C ARG A 265 25.00 25.09 -5.89
N PRO A 266 26.08 25.85 -6.22
CA PRO A 266 26.72 26.72 -5.25
C PRO A 266 25.81 27.90 -4.93
N SER A 267 25.19 27.90 -3.75
CA SER A 267 24.70 29.13 -3.14
C SER A 267 25.91 29.85 -2.53
N THR A 268 25.99 31.16 -2.66
CA THR A 268 27.07 31.98 -2.06
C THR A 268 27.17 31.83 -0.54
N ASP A 269 26.13 31.26 0.09
CA ASP A 269 26.04 30.96 1.52
C ASP A 269 26.32 29.47 1.86
N ALA A 270 26.50 28.59 0.86
CA ALA A 270 26.63 27.15 1.05
C ALA A 270 27.84 26.77 1.91
N ASN A 271 28.97 27.47 1.74
CA ASN A 271 30.17 27.22 2.55
C ASN A 271 29.94 27.57 4.03
N ALA A 272 29.22 28.65 4.31
CA ALA A 272 28.88 29.05 5.67
C ALA A 272 27.87 28.09 6.31
N VAL A 273 26.90 27.61 5.53
CA VAL A 273 25.95 26.56 5.97
C VAL A 273 26.71 25.27 6.29
N GLU A 274 27.60 24.82 5.41
CA GLU A 274 28.37 23.59 5.60
C GLU A 274 29.31 23.68 6.81
N GLU A 275 29.98 24.83 7.02
CA GLU A 275 30.84 25.02 8.20
C GLU A 275 30.05 24.92 9.52
N GLU A 276 28.85 25.48 9.57
CA GLU A 276 27.97 25.43 10.75
C GLU A 276 27.30 24.04 10.94
N LEU A 277 27.13 23.26 9.87
CA LEU A 277 26.60 21.88 9.92
C LEU A 277 27.66 20.81 10.14
N ALA A 278 28.94 21.10 9.87
CA ALA A 278 30.05 20.16 9.96
C ALA A 278 30.13 19.37 11.29
N PRO A 279 29.89 19.97 12.48
CA PRO A 279 29.89 19.21 13.74
C PRO A 279 28.81 18.12 13.81
N ALA A 280 27.61 18.42 13.30
CA ALA A 280 26.50 17.47 13.23
C ALA A 280 26.74 16.41 12.16
N ARG A 281 27.27 16.80 11.00
CA ARG A 281 27.65 15.85 9.93
C ARG A 281 28.71 14.87 10.39
N GLY A 282 29.72 15.32 11.14
CA GLY A 282 30.69 14.41 11.76
C GLY A 282 30.07 13.42 12.76
N ARG A 283 28.92 13.74 13.39
CA ARG A 283 28.15 12.78 14.22
C ARG A 283 27.38 11.79 13.34
N TYR A 284 26.77 12.26 12.27
CA TYR A 284 26.12 11.41 11.26
C TYR A 284 27.09 10.37 10.70
N ASP A 285 28.28 10.77 10.26
CA ASP A 285 29.29 9.84 9.71
C ASP A 285 29.70 8.77 10.73
N ARG A 286 29.85 9.17 12.00
CA ARG A 286 30.12 8.23 13.09
C ARG A 286 28.94 7.28 13.33
N ALA A 287 27.70 7.75 13.26
CA ALA A 287 26.52 6.92 13.41
C ALA A 287 26.44 5.88 12.28
N VAL A 288 26.67 6.29 11.03
CA VAL A 288 26.72 5.38 9.86
C VAL A 288 27.82 4.34 10.03
N GLU A 289 29.02 4.76 10.41
CA GLU A 289 30.15 3.84 10.59
C GLU A 289 29.93 2.85 11.75
N GLU A 290 29.34 3.29 12.87
CA GLU A 290 29.00 2.39 13.97
C GLU A 290 27.87 1.42 13.58
N ASN A 291 26.85 1.86 12.84
CA ASN A 291 25.82 0.97 12.32
C ASN A 291 26.43 -0.10 11.39
N ARG A 292 27.34 0.31 10.50
CA ARG A 292 28.08 -0.59 9.60
C ARG A 292 28.94 -1.60 10.37
N LYS A 293 29.68 -1.17 11.40
CA LYS A 293 30.44 -2.09 12.28
C LYS A 293 29.53 -3.09 12.99
N GLY A 294 28.32 -2.67 13.37
CA GLY A 294 27.31 -3.55 13.95
C GLY A 294 26.91 -4.66 12.99
N MET A 295 26.70 -4.35 11.70
CA MET A 295 26.34 -5.32 10.66
C MET A 295 27.47 -6.30 10.34
N LEU A 296 28.72 -5.84 10.38
CA LEU A 296 29.89 -6.67 10.10
C LEU A 296 30.30 -7.56 11.29
N ALA A 297 29.84 -7.24 12.50
CA ALA A 297 30.05 -8.10 13.66
C ALA A 297 29.13 -9.33 13.58
N SER A 298 29.60 -10.49 14.05
CA SER A 298 28.81 -11.73 14.01
C SER A 298 27.42 -11.52 14.63
N ALA A 299 26.40 -11.98 13.91
CA ALA A 299 25.02 -11.97 14.38
C ALA A 299 24.94 -12.66 15.75
N GLY A 300 24.26 -12.03 16.71
CA GLY A 300 24.13 -12.50 18.07
C GLY A 300 25.28 -12.11 19.01
N SER A 301 26.31 -11.39 18.56
CA SER A 301 27.40 -10.96 19.44
C SER A 301 27.02 -9.73 20.30
N SER A 302 27.54 -9.64 21.52
CA SER A 302 27.42 -8.44 22.37
C SER A 302 28.10 -7.22 21.75
N LYS A 303 29.09 -7.44 20.88
CA LYS A 303 29.78 -6.40 20.13
C LYS A 303 28.87 -5.72 19.11
N ALA A 304 28.10 -6.49 18.34
CA ALA A 304 27.11 -5.93 17.40
C ALA A 304 26.11 -5.02 18.11
N THR A 305 25.55 -5.48 19.24
CA THR A 305 24.62 -4.68 20.06
C THR A 305 25.23 -3.35 20.49
N LYS A 306 26.45 -3.34 21.01
CA LYS A 306 27.14 -2.10 21.43
C LYS A 306 27.36 -1.11 20.28
N HIS A 307 27.66 -1.61 19.09
CA HIS A 307 27.85 -0.76 17.91
C HIS A 307 26.54 -0.11 17.46
N TYR A 308 25.43 -0.84 17.43
CA TYR A 308 24.12 -0.26 17.10
C TYR A 308 23.65 0.74 18.17
N GLU A 309 23.80 0.44 19.46
CA GLU A 309 23.48 1.38 20.55
C GLU A 309 24.31 2.68 20.44
N LYS A 310 25.59 2.55 20.07
CA LYS A 310 26.46 3.70 19.83
C LYS A 310 26.04 4.48 18.58
N ALA A 311 25.59 3.81 17.52
CA ALA A 311 25.06 4.48 16.33
C ALA A 311 23.83 5.35 16.67
N VAL A 312 22.89 4.82 17.46
CA VAL A 312 21.74 5.59 17.96
C VAL A 312 22.21 6.79 18.80
N SER A 313 23.14 6.58 19.73
CA SER A 313 23.66 7.65 20.58
C SER A 313 24.42 8.75 19.81
N GLU A 314 25.18 8.40 18.77
CA GLU A 314 25.82 9.40 17.90
C GLU A 314 24.78 10.14 17.07
N GLY A 315 23.72 9.46 16.64
CA GLY A 315 22.54 10.05 16.01
C GLY A 315 21.91 11.14 16.88
N ASP A 316 21.54 10.80 18.12
CA ASP A 316 20.96 11.74 19.09
C ASP A 316 21.84 12.98 19.31
N ARG A 317 23.15 12.79 19.48
CA ARG A 317 24.11 13.89 19.63
C ARG A 317 24.20 14.76 18.38
N GLY A 318 24.09 14.16 17.20
CA GLY A 318 24.02 14.88 15.93
C GLY A 318 22.80 15.79 15.87
N ARG A 319 21.62 15.27 16.27
CA ARG A 319 20.37 16.03 16.32
C ARG A 319 20.41 17.16 17.33
N GLU A 320 21.00 16.94 18.52
CA GLU A 320 21.17 18.00 19.52
C GLU A 320 22.07 19.14 18.99
N LEU A 321 23.14 18.81 18.25
CA LEU A 321 23.99 19.82 17.60
C LEU A 321 23.23 20.56 16.50
N LEU A 322 22.44 19.85 15.67
CA LEU A 322 21.60 20.48 14.66
C LEU A 322 20.61 21.46 15.25
N GLU A 323 19.94 21.09 16.35
CA GLU A 323 18.98 21.97 17.01
C GLU A 323 19.66 23.26 17.49
N LYS A 324 20.86 23.16 18.08
CA LYS A 324 21.65 24.31 18.52
C LYS A 324 22.07 25.18 17.33
N SER A 325 22.59 24.58 16.26
CA SER A 325 23.00 25.32 15.06
C SER A 325 21.81 25.97 14.36
N THR A 326 20.64 25.33 14.34
CA THR A 326 19.40 25.88 13.76
C THR A 326 18.95 27.13 14.51
N ARG A 327 18.98 27.11 15.84
CA ARG A 327 18.65 28.29 16.65
C ARG A 327 19.65 29.45 16.43
N LYS A 328 20.94 29.13 16.29
CA LYS A 328 22.01 30.12 16.10
C LYS A 328 21.99 30.74 14.70
N ASN A 329 21.73 29.94 13.67
CA ASN A 329 21.92 30.31 12.27
C ASN A 329 20.60 30.45 11.49
N ALA A 330 19.47 30.70 12.17
CA ALA A 330 18.15 30.83 11.55
C ALA A 330 18.07 31.94 10.47
N ALA A 331 18.98 32.92 10.51
CA ALA A 331 19.04 34.00 9.53
C ALA A 331 19.88 33.66 8.28
N LEU A 332 20.62 32.55 8.28
CA LEU A 332 21.46 32.13 7.17
C LEU A 332 20.62 31.45 6.09
N ALA A 333 20.62 32.01 4.89
CA ALA A 333 19.80 31.51 3.79
C ALA A 333 20.15 30.04 3.46
N GLY A 334 19.12 29.19 3.35
CA GLY A 334 19.28 27.75 3.06
C GLY A 334 19.67 26.89 4.27
N PHE A 335 20.03 27.48 5.43
CA PHE A 335 20.45 26.70 6.60
C PHE A 335 19.36 25.76 7.12
N GLU A 336 18.11 26.23 7.23
CA GLU A 336 17.00 25.43 7.76
C GLU A 336 16.65 24.23 6.86
N GLU A 337 16.77 24.38 5.53
CA GLU A 337 16.57 23.29 4.58
C GLU A 337 17.70 22.26 4.67
N ALA A 338 18.95 22.69 4.69
CA ALA A 338 20.10 21.81 4.85
C ALA A 338 20.09 21.09 6.22
N ALA A 339 19.71 21.79 7.29
CA ALA A 339 19.56 21.21 8.62
C ALA A 339 18.44 20.15 8.65
N ARG A 340 17.29 20.40 8.02
CA ARG A 340 16.20 19.40 7.88
C ARG A 340 16.66 18.18 7.08
N GLY A 341 17.39 18.37 5.99
CA GLY A 341 17.96 17.28 5.20
C GLY A 341 18.91 16.40 6.02
N LEU A 342 19.80 17.00 6.81
CA LEU A 342 20.72 16.26 7.68
C LEU A 342 19.99 15.60 8.86
N ASP A 343 18.95 16.23 9.43
CA ASP A 343 18.12 15.59 10.48
C ASP A 343 17.42 14.34 9.95
N ALA A 344 16.86 14.40 8.73
CA ALA A 344 16.25 13.24 8.08
C ALA A 344 17.26 12.09 7.86
N GLN A 345 18.49 12.40 7.46
CA GLN A 345 19.58 11.41 7.33
C GLN A 345 19.95 10.78 8.68
N LEU A 346 20.05 11.58 9.75
CA LEU A 346 20.28 11.10 11.12
C LEU A 346 19.14 10.19 11.61
N VAL A 347 17.89 10.59 11.38
CA VAL A 347 16.71 9.77 11.69
C VAL A 347 16.77 8.43 10.94
N GLY A 348 17.08 8.43 9.64
CA GLY A 348 17.19 7.22 8.84
C GLY A 348 18.22 6.22 9.38
N VAL A 349 19.42 6.68 9.74
CA VAL A 349 20.45 5.78 10.32
C VAL A 349 20.05 5.28 11.72
N MET A 350 19.39 6.10 12.53
CA MET A 350 18.88 5.69 13.85
C MET A 350 17.76 4.66 13.74
N VAL A 351 16.83 4.82 12.80
CA VAL A 351 15.78 3.83 12.48
C VAL A 351 16.44 2.52 12.08
N SER A 352 17.38 2.54 11.13
CA SER A 352 18.13 1.34 10.71
C SER A 352 18.82 0.63 11.88
N ALA A 353 19.54 1.37 12.73
CA ALA A 353 20.22 0.80 13.90
C ALA A 353 19.25 0.16 14.91
N ASN A 354 18.09 0.79 15.16
CA ASN A 354 17.03 0.22 16.02
C ASN A 354 16.42 -1.06 15.42
N LEU A 355 16.16 -1.11 14.11
CA LEU A 355 15.67 -2.32 13.44
C LEU A 355 16.69 -3.46 13.49
N ASN A 356 17.99 -3.15 13.37
CA ASN A 356 19.06 -4.11 13.58
C ASN A 356 19.10 -4.64 15.03
N LEU A 357 18.95 -3.76 16.03
CA LEU A 357 18.83 -4.17 17.44
C LEU A 357 17.60 -5.05 17.70
N ALA A 358 16.49 -4.76 17.01
CA ALA A 358 15.28 -5.57 17.07
C ALA A 358 15.54 -6.99 16.51
N GLY A 359 16.15 -7.08 15.32
CA GLY A 359 16.52 -8.37 14.72
C GLY A 359 17.45 -9.21 15.61
N GLN A 360 18.45 -8.57 16.25
CA GLN A 360 19.32 -9.23 17.23
C GLN A 360 18.55 -9.76 18.44
N SER A 361 17.56 -9.02 18.91
CA SER A 361 16.73 -9.41 20.06
C SER A 361 15.76 -10.54 19.69
N MET A 362 15.19 -10.52 18.49
CA MET A 362 14.39 -11.62 17.94
C MET A 362 15.19 -12.92 17.82
N ALA A 363 16.42 -12.85 17.33
CA ALA A 363 17.29 -14.02 17.20
C ALA A 363 17.61 -14.69 18.55
N ARG A 364 17.48 -13.96 19.65
CA ARG A 364 17.61 -14.46 21.04
C ARG A 364 16.27 -14.74 21.71
N SER A 365 15.18 -14.77 20.93
CA SER A 365 13.79 -14.94 21.41
C SER A 365 13.36 -13.92 22.47
N SER A 366 13.96 -12.72 22.47
CA SER A 366 13.63 -11.62 23.39
C SER A 366 12.66 -10.65 22.74
N PHE A 367 11.42 -11.10 22.50
CA PHE A 367 10.42 -10.36 21.72
C PHE A 367 10.04 -9.01 22.34
N ASN A 368 9.92 -8.93 23.68
CA ASN A 368 9.65 -7.66 24.36
C ASN A 368 10.76 -6.62 24.12
N LYS A 369 12.03 -7.07 24.15
CA LYS A 369 13.16 -6.19 23.85
C LYS A 369 13.14 -5.78 22.38
N ALA A 370 12.86 -6.71 21.46
CA ALA A 370 12.74 -6.42 20.04
C ALA A 370 11.65 -5.37 19.77
N LEU A 371 10.47 -5.54 20.37
CA LEU A 371 9.33 -4.64 20.20
C LEU A 371 9.65 -3.23 20.74
N ASN A 372 10.35 -3.13 21.86
CA ASN A 372 10.80 -1.84 22.38
C ASN A 372 11.71 -1.11 21.36
N GLN A 373 12.64 -1.80 20.71
CA GLN A 373 13.52 -1.19 19.71
C GLN A 373 12.74 -0.73 18.47
N VAL A 374 11.77 -1.52 18.00
CA VAL A 374 10.91 -1.11 16.88
C VAL A 374 10.04 0.08 17.24
N ASN A 375 9.52 0.15 18.47
CA ASN A 375 8.78 1.31 18.92
C ASN A 375 9.66 2.57 19.01
N GLN A 376 10.95 2.45 19.36
CA GLN A 376 11.89 3.58 19.26
C GLN A 376 12.09 4.02 17.81
N ALA A 377 12.21 3.09 16.86
CA ALA A 377 12.26 3.43 15.43
C ALA A 377 10.99 4.16 14.97
N LEU A 378 9.81 3.67 15.35
CA LEU A 378 8.52 4.29 15.01
C LEU A 378 8.28 5.64 15.70
N LEU A 379 8.92 5.89 16.85
CA LEU A 379 8.90 7.20 17.49
C LEU A 379 9.69 8.23 16.68
N LEU A 380 10.79 7.82 16.06
CA LEU A 380 11.62 8.67 15.21
C LEU A 380 10.97 8.90 13.84
N ASP A 381 10.44 7.85 13.22
CA ASP A 381 9.70 7.91 11.96
C ASP A 381 8.43 7.04 12.03
N PRO A 382 7.27 7.65 12.36
CA PRO A 382 5.99 6.94 12.41
C PRO A 382 5.55 6.36 11.05
N SER A 383 6.08 6.89 9.95
CA SER A 383 5.72 6.49 8.59
C SER A 383 6.56 5.34 8.04
N SER A 384 7.68 4.97 8.68
CA SER A 384 8.56 3.88 8.23
C SER A 384 7.78 2.58 8.01
N SER A 385 7.77 2.13 6.75
CA SER A 385 7.18 0.85 6.37
C SER A 385 8.00 -0.32 6.91
N GLU A 386 9.33 -0.22 6.96
CA GLU A 386 10.19 -1.28 7.49
C GLU A 386 9.94 -1.50 8.98
N ALA A 387 9.80 -0.43 9.76
CA ALA A 387 9.54 -0.54 11.19
C ALA A 387 8.16 -1.15 11.47
N ARG A 388 7.12 -0.76 10.72
CA ARG A 388 5.78 -1.37 10.82
C ARG A 388 5.79 -2.85 10.44
N SER A 389 6.50 -3.20 9.37
CA SER A 389 6.67 -4.61 8.94
C SER A 389 7.42 -5.42 10.00
N MET A 390 8.53 -4.90 10.55
CA MET A 390 9.28 -5.56 11.62
C MET A 390 8.41 -5.76 12.88
N LYS A 391 7.59 -4.78 13.25
CA LYS A 391 6.64 -4.89 14.36
C LYS A 391 5.68 -6.07 14.16
N SER A 392 5.04 -6.14 12.98
CA SER A 392 4.14 -7.24 12.63
C SER A 392 4.85 -8.60 12.71
N ARG A 393 6.08 -8.71 12.20
CA ARG A 393 6.89 -9.95 12.27
C ARG A 393 7.19 -10.37 13.71
N ILE A 394 7.49 -9.41 14.59
CA ILE A 394 7.72 -9.68 16.03
C ILE A 394 6.44 -10.19 16.68
N GLU A 395 5.30 -9.56 16.41
CA GLU A 395 4.00 -9.94 16.98
C GLU A 395 3.56 -11.34 16.52
N SER A 396 3.72 -11.66 15.23
CA SER A 396 3.48 -13.01 14.71
C SER A 396 4.42 -14.04 15.33
N ALA A 397 5.73 -13.78 15.37
CA ALA A 397 6.69 -14.69 15.97
C ALA A 397 6.45 -14.90 17.48
N ALA A 398 6.02 -13.85 18.20
CA ALA A 398 5.66 -13.94 19.60
C ALA A 398 4.41 -14.82 19.81
N ALA A 399 3.39 -14.68 18.95
CA ALA A 399 2.19 -15.51 18.99
C ALA A 399 2.49 -16.99 18.68
N ASP A 400 3.35 -17.26 17.69
CA ASP A 400 3.73 -18.61 17.28
C ASP A 400 4.67 -19.30 18.27
N SER A 401 5.46 -18.53 19.03
CA SER A 401 6.45 -19.07 19.97
C SER A 401 5.87 -19.87 21.17
N GLY A 402 4.56 -20.10 21.22
CA GLY A 402 3.96 -21.15 22.04
C GLY A 402 4.02 -20.93 23.56
N TRP A 403 4.55 -19.80 24.03
CA TRP A 403 4.59 -19.46 25.46
C TRP A 403 3.22 -19.14 26.07
N GLY A 404 2.16 -19.01 25.25
CA GLY A 404 0.78 -18.79 25.70
C GLY A 404 -0.07 -20.05 25.91
N ASN A 405 0.34 -21.22 25.41
CA ASN A 405 -0.50 -22.43 25.39
C ASN A 405 0.06 -23.62 26.22
N GLY A 406 1.12 -23.40 27.02
CA GLY A 406 1.87 -24.48 27.69
C GLY A 406 1.46 -24.86 29.11
N TRP A 407 0.52 -24.16 29.76
CA TRP A 407 0.13 -24.45 31.17
C TRP A 407 -1.36 -24.73 31.41
N GLY A 408 -2.18 -24.82 30.36
CA GLY A 408 -3.63 -25.12 30.47
C GLY A 408 -4.08 -26.50 29.98
N GLY A 409 -3.20 -27.28 29.34
CA GLY A 409 -3.58 -28.46 28.54
C GLY A 409 -3.47 -29.83 29.21
N TRP A 410 -3.24 -29.94 30.52
CA TRP A 410 -3.10 -31.23 31.22
C TRP A 410 -4.36 -31.67 32.01
N TYR A 411 -5.46 -30.92 31.93
CA TYR A 411 -6.74 -31.27 32.59
C TYR A 411 -7.92 -31.25 31.62
N LEU A 412 -7.85 -32.08 30.58
CA LEU A 412 -9.06 -32.64 29.99
C LEU A 412 -8.95 -34.16 30.08
N GLY A 413 -9.58 -34.65 31.15
CA GLY A 413 -9.61 -36.05 31.52
C GLY A 413 -10.13 -36.92 30.39
N THR A 414 -9.37 -37.98 30.13
CA THR A 414 -9.89 -39.23 29.58
C THR A 414 -10.97 -39.76 30.54
N GLY A 415 -12.20 -39.33 30.33
CA GLY A 415 -13.39 -39.90 30.96
C GLY A 415 -13.42 -41.40 30.67
N GLY A 416 -13.34 -42.19 31.74
CA GLY A 416 -13.28 -43.64 31.69
C GLY A 416 -14.53 -44.25 31.04
N GLY A 417 -14.30 -45.11 30.05
CA GLY A 417 -15.27 -46.10 29.62
C GLY A 417 -15.44 -47.16 30.70
N ALA A 418 -16.56 -47.11 31.42
CA ALA A 418 -17.01 -48.18 32.29
C ALA A 418 -17.37 -49.41 31.43
N ARG A 419 -16.59 -50.48 31.54
CA ARG A 419 -16.99 -51.82 31.10
C ARG A 419 -17.89 -52.43 32.18
N ALA A 420 -19.18 -52.51 31.90
CA ALA A 420 -20.10 -53.37 32.60
C ALA A 420 -19.78 -54.84 32.27
N ARG A 421 -19.52 -55.65 33.30
CA ARG A 421 -19.71 -57.11 33.26
C ARG A 421 -21.09 -57.38 33.80
N ALA A 422 -21.92 -58.07 33.03
CA ALA A 422 -23.11 -58.75 33.52
C ALA A 422 -22.79 -60.25 33.64
N PHE A 423 -23.32 -60.86 34.70
CA PHE A 423 -23.75 -62.25 34.70
C PHE A 423 -25.00 -62.38 33.83
#